data_AF-K2LUZ8-F1
#
_entry.id   AF-K2LUZ8-F1
#
_cell.length_a   1.000
_cell.length_b   1.000
_cell.length_c   1.000
_cell.angle_alpha   90.00
_cell.angle_beta   90.00
_cell.angle_gamma   90.00
#
_symmetry.space_group_name_H-M   'P 1'
#
loop_
_entity.id
_entity.type
_entity.pdbx_description
1 polymer ?
#
loop_
_entity_poly.entity_id
_entity_poly.type
_entity_poly.pdbx_seq_one_letter_code
_entity_poly.pdbx_strand_id
1 'polypeptide(L)'
;MIENPNGISILTSLVKYGTIVTVSSVTGTVLQSCEKVLTCEKVPVEDCEAPLGALLERILYREDCTENCRMNLIKILKSLDHSFLLGSSVFLLATARLMIFDRAFAVSVCSSTKAKKAFFQLFSIKKEKNVVTHFCELVLSIEEKGGDLTDLCSVFIFNALHTLYTANSSVRPWKEVTMLLASCGSIAVVREMVKLLSEWPDISVHLRNEHYAKVIACLLARSPEMNDGIVLVKVLFQKKEDFDEIMASRKSSQLRLLAAIAEKPAYVAALSETLGEFPGKRLLAAAVRYRNINKPRALATKEVLLQRIDKIHAFSGATGNLDKTLKRRRE
;
A
#
# COMPACT_ATOMS: atom_id res chain seq x y z
N MET A 1 6.48 2.72 35.01
CA MET A 1 5.56 2.06 34.03
C MET A 1 5.89 2.45 32.59
N ILE A 2 6.16 3.73 32.31
CA ILE A 2 6.52 4.26 30.98
C ILE A 2 7.95 3.90 30.51
N GLU A 3 8.82 3.42 31.40
CA GLU A 3 10.15 2.89 31.05
C GLU A 3 10.14 1.35 30.87
N ASN A 4 8.96 0.74 30.79
CA ASN A 4 8.80 -0.70 30.59
C ASN A 4 7.90 -0.97 29.37
N PRO A 5 8.33 -1.78 28.39
CA PRO A 5 7.59 -2.00 27.14
C PRO A 5 6.21 -2.61 27.35
N ASN A 6 6.06 -3.53 28.32
CA ASN A 6 4.76 -4.12 28.66
C ASN A 6 3.84 -3.09 29.32
N GLY A 7 4.41 -2.25 30.20
CA GLY A 7 3.69 -1.14 30.81
C GLY A 7 3.15 -0.16 29.77
N ILE A 8 3.96 0.17 28.76
CA ILE A 8 3.54 1.01 27.64
C ILE A 8 2.43 0.31 26.83
N SER A 9 2.55 -0.98 26.53
CA SER A 9 1.53 -1.74 25.79
C SER A 9 0.16 -1.75 26.50
N ILE A 10 0.16 -1.85 27.84
CA ILE A 10 -1.05 -1.72 28.66
C ILE A 10 -1.65 -0.31 28.49
N LEU A 11 -0.83 0.74 28.59
CA LEU A 11 -1.27 2.12 28.36
C LEU A 11 -1.85 2.31 26.96
N THR A 12 -1.23 1.74 25.93
CA THR A 12 -1.71 1.79 24.55
C THR A 12 -3.08 1.14 24.42
N SER A 13 -3.31 0.02 25.10
CA SER A 13 -4.60 -0.67 25.13
C SER A 13 -5.66 0.16 25.85
N LEU A 14 -5.30 0.81 26.97
CA LEU A 14 -6.20 1.74 27.68
C LEU A 14 -6.58 2.94 26.81
N VAL A 15 -5.66 3.49 26.04
CA VAL A 15 -5.97 4.58 25.09
C VAL A 15 -6.88 4.09 23.95
N LYS A 16 -6.66 2.85 23.46
CA LYS A 16 -7.44 2.29 22.36
C LYS A 16 -8.89 2.01 22.73
N TYR A 17 -9.14 1.50 23.94
CA TYR A 17 -10.47 1.01 24.35
C TYR A 17 -11.12 1.83 25.48
N GLY A 18 -10.37 2.74 26.09
CA GLY A 18 -10.83 3.54 27.23
C GLY A 18 -11.67 4.75 26.83
N THR A 19 -12.21 5.42 27.85
CA THR A 19 -13.00 6.66 27.68
C THR A 19 -12.08 7.86 27.43
N ILE A 20 -12.66 9.00 27.06
CA ILE A 20 -11.93 10.27 26.90
C ILE A 20 -11.15 10.63 28.19
N VAL A 21 -11.73 10.36 29.36
CA VAL A 21 -11.06 10.57 30.67
C VAL A 21 -9.81 9.70 30.78
N THR A 22 -9.90 8.42 30.44
CA THR A 22 -8.75 7.50 30.43
C THR A 22 -7.66 8.01 29.49
N VAL A 23 -8.02 8.41 28.27
CA VAL A 23 -7.06 8.96 27.29
C VAL A 23 -6.36 10.20 27.86
N SER A 24 -7.11 11.12 28.48
CA SER A 24 -6.56 12.33 29.09
C SER A 24 -5.58 12.01 30.22
N SER A 25 -5.95 11.11 31.14
CA SER A 25 -5.09 10.69 32.26
C SER A 25 -3.80 10.01 31.79
N VAL A 26 -3.90 9.10 30.82
CA VAL A 26 -2.71 8.46 30.23
C VAL A 26 -1.83 9.48 29.53
N THR A 27 -2.43 10.42 28.78
CA THR A 27 -1.68 11.49 28.11
C THR A 27 -0.96 12.39 29.10
N GLY A 28 -1.62 12.77 30.20
CA GLY A 28 -0.99 13.53 31.29
C GLY A 28 0.21 12.80 31.90
N THR A 29 0.08 11.48 32.10
CA THR A 29 1.18 10.63 32.59
C THR A 29 2.35 10.60 31.60
N VAL A 30 2.06 10.52 30.29
CA VAL A 30 3.08 10.58 29.22
C VAL A 30 3.78 11.94 29.21
N LEU A 31 3.04 13.04 29.28
CA LEU A 31 3.62 14.38 29.32
C LEU A 31 4.59 14.56 30.50
N GLN A 32 4.20 14.10 31.68
CA GLN A 32 5.02 14.22 32.89
C GLN A 32 6.22 13.28 32.89
N SER A 33 6.04 12.02 32.47
CA SER A 33 7.07 10.99 32.60
C SER A 33 8.03 10.95 31.41
N CYS A 34 7.58 11.40 30.24
CA CYS A 34 8.37 11.40 28.99
C CYS A 34 8.82 12.81 28.58
N GLU A 35 8.72 13.84 29.44
CA GLU A 35 9.01 15.23 29.05
C GLU A 35 10.33 15.35 28.27
N LYS A 36 11.43 14.83 28.82
CA LYS A 36 12.75 14.85 28.19
C LYS A 36 12.82 14.10 26.86
N VAL A 37 12.01 13.04 26.70
CA VAL A 37 11.91 12.35 25.41
C VAL A 37 11.15 13.21 24.42
N LEU A 38 10.02 13.79 24.83
CA LEU A 38 9.17 14.65 24.02
C LEU A 38 9.84 15.96 23.62
N THR A 39 10.80 16.46 24.41
CA THR A 39 11.64 17.64 24.08
C THR A 39 12.94 17.28 23.37
N CYS A 40 13.15 16.01 23.01
CA CYS A 40 14.36 15.49 22.35
C CYS A 40 15.66 15.65 23.18
N GLU A 41 15.56 15.86 24.49
CA GLU A 41 16.69 15.92 25.42
C GLU A 41 17.23 14.54 25.81
N LYS A 42 16.40 13.48 25.67
CA LYS A 42 16.76 12.10 26.01
C LYS A 42 16.17 11.13 24.99
N VAL A 43 16.95 10.12 24.59
CA VAL A 43 16.45 8.98 23.81
C VAL A 43 15.80 7.98 24.78
N PRO A 44 14.61 7.42 24.48
CA PRO A 44 14.04 6.40 25.33
C PRO A 44 14.93 5.15 25.36
N VAL A 45 14.69 4.28 26.35
CA VAL A 45 15.34 2.96 26.39
C VAL A 45 14.98 2.21 25.11
N GLU A 46 15.94 1.52 24.49
CA GLU A 46 15.80 0.93 23.16
C GLU A 46 14.55 0.04 23.02
N ASP A 47 14.28 -0.81 24.02
CA ASP A 47 13.10 -1.70 24.03
C ASP A 47 11.75 -0.96 24.14
N CYS A 48 11.79 0.31 24.57
CA CYS A 48 10.61 1.16 24.75
C CYS A 48 10.30 2.04 23.53
N GLU A 49 11.21 2.16 22.55
CA GLU A 49 11.03 3.04 21.38
C GLU A 49 9.74 2.73 20.61
N ALA A 50 9.59 1.49 20.14
CA ALA A 50 8.44 1.08 19.34
C ALA A 50 7.11 1.10 20.13
N PRO A 51 7.04 0.55 21.37
CA PRO A 51 5.85 0.69 22.20
C PRO A 51 5.46 2.15 22.46
N LEU A 52 6.43 3.02 22.74
CA LEU A 52 6.17 4.44 23.00
C LEU A 52 5.65 5.13 21.73
N GLY A 53 6.24 4.87 20.57
CA GLY A 53 5.74 5.40 19.30
C GLY A 53 4.31 4.96 18.99
N ALA A 54 3.97 3.70 19.27
CA ALA A 54 2.60 3.20 19.13
C ALA A 54 1.64 3.88 20.12
N LEU A 55 2.05 4.13 21.37
CA LEU A 55 1.24 4.86 22.34
C LEU A 55 0.97 6.30 21.88
N LEU A 56 2.00 7.02 21.43
CA LEU A 56 1.85 8.40 20.93
C LEU A 56 0.91 8.46 19.73
N GLU A 57 1.06 7.55 18.76
CA GLU A 57 0.16 7.44 17.62
C GLU A 57 -1.29 7.18 18.05
N ARG A 58 -1.51 6.26 19.00
CA ARG A 58 -2.87 5.97 19.51
C ARG A 58 -3.50 7.15 20.25
N ILE A 59 -2.72 7.91 21.03
CA ILE A 59 -3.23 9.12 21.71
C ILE A 59 -3.70 10.14 20.66
N LEU A 60 -2.91 10.34 19.60
CA LEU A 60 -3.28 11.28 18.55
C LEU A 60 -4.50 10.81 17.75
N TYR A 61 -4.61 9.50 17.47
CA TYR A 61 -5.75 8.89 16.79
C TYR A 61 -7.10 9.12 17.48
N ARG A 62 -7.12 9.33 18.80
CA ARG A 62 -8.35 9.61 19.58
C ARG A 62 -8.83 11.06 19.38
N GLU A 63 -9.32 11.36 18.18
CA GLU A 63 -9.86 12.68 17.80
C GLU A 63 -11.01 13.15 18.67
N ASP A 64 -11.79 12.22 19.22
CA ASP A 64 -12.89 12.46 20.16
C ASP A 64 -12.43 13.07 21.49
N CYS A 65 -11.16 12.94 21.85
CA CYS A 65 -10.59 13.53 23.05
C CYS A 65 -10.12 14.97 22.79
N THR A 66 -10.88 15.97 23.25
CA THR A 66 -10.54 17.40 23.12
C THR A 66 -9.85 17.98 24.36
N GLU A 67 -9.48 17.12 25.30
CA GLU A 67 -8.88 17.48 26.58
C GLU A 67 -7.52 18.18 26.44
N ASN A 68 -7.21 19.10 27.36
CA ASN A 68 -5.99 19.91 27.32
C ASN A 68 -4.71 19.09 27.25
N CYS A 69 -4.66 17.91 27.89
CA CYS A 69 -3.48 17.04 27.84
C CYS A 69 -3.14 16.62 26.40
N ARG A 70 -4.14 16.19 25.61
CA ARG A 70 -3.92 15.81 24.19
C ARG A 70 -3.56 17.03 23.35
N MET A 71 -4.23 18.16 23.57
CA MET A 71 -3.92 19.40 22.84
C MET A 71 -2.50 19.92 23.14
N ASN A 72 -2.04 19.80 24.38
CA ASN A 72 -0.68 20.13 24.78
C ASN A 72 0.34 19.21 24.11
N LEU A 73 0.08 17.89 24.07
CA LEU A 73 0.93 16.95 23.34
C LEU A 73 1.02 17.30 21.85
N ILE A 74 -0.11 17.60 21.20
CA ILE A 74 -0.14 18.05 19.79
C ILE A 74 0.71 19.30 19.62
N LYS A 75 0.58 20.29 20.51
CA LYS A 75 1.35 21.54 20.45
C LYS A 75 2.86 21.28 20.59
N ILE A 76 3.27 20.43 21.52
CA ILE A 76 4.67 20.03 21.71
C ILE A 76 5.19 19.38 20.42
N LEU A 77 4.51 18.36 19.91
CA LEU A 77 4.95 17.64 18.71
C LEU A 77 5.04 18.55 17.47
N LYS A 78 4.08 19.48 17.29
CA LYS A 78 4.13 20.46 16.19
C LYS A 78 5.25 21.49 16.32
N SER A 79 5.79 21.69 17.52
CA SER A 79 6.91 22.61 17.77
C SER A 79 8.29 21.98 17.53
N LEU A 80 8.37 20.65 17.41
CA LEU A 80 9.64 19.95 17.15
C LEU A 80 10.13 20.18 15.72
N ASP A 81 11.44 20.18 15.52
CA ASP A 81 12.04 20.25 14.19
C ASP A 81 11.63 19.01 13.38
N HIS A 82 11.22 19.22 12.12
CA HIS A 82 10.71 18.14 11.27
C HIS A 82 11.74 17.03 11.03
N SER A 83 13.05 17.30 11.14
CA SER A 83 14.07 16.25 11.06
C SER A 83 14.00 15.27 12.22
N PHE A 84 13.68 15.72 13.44
CA PHE A 84 13.48 14.82 14.57
C PHE A 84 12.21 14.00 14.42
N LEU A 85 11.12 14.64 13.95
CA LEU A 85 9.85 13.97 13.73
C LEU A 85 9.95 12.84 12.70
N LEU A 86 10.70 13.06 11.62
CA LEU A 86 10.82 12.10 10.52
C LEU A 86 12.03 11.17 10.65
N GLY A 87 12.99 11.51 11.52
CA GLY A 87 14.22 10.75 11.78
C GLY A 87 14.15 9.85 13.00
N SER A 88 13.03 9.82 13.74
CA SER A 88 12.86 9.03 14.95
C SER A 88 11.68 8.06 14.83
N SER A 89 11.94 6.78 15.10
CA SER A 89 10.91 5.74 15.15
C SER A 89 9.82 6.01 16.19
N VAL A 90 10.17 6.72 17.27
CA VAL A 90 9.25 7.11 18.35
C VAL A 90 8.22 8.13 17.85
N PHE A 91 8.63 9.09 17.02
CA PHE A 91 7.74 10.17 16.59
C PHE A 91 7.05 9.89 15.26
N LEU A 92 7.63 9.05 14.41
CA LEU A 92 7.22 8.90 13.02
C LEU A 92 5.71 8.62 12.85
N LEU A 93 5.17 7.66 13.61
CA LEU A 93 3.75 7.29 13.52
C LEU A 93 2.82 8.38 14.07
N ALA A 94 3.24 9.05 15.15
CA ALA A 94 2.52 10.19 15.68
C ALA A 94 2.50 11.35 14.67
N THR A 95 3.61 11.61 13.99
CA THR A 95 3.70 12.58 12.90
C THR A 95 2.76 12.24 11.76
N ALA A 96 2.67 10.97 11.33
CA ALA A 96 1.69 10.56 10.32
C ALA A 96 0.26 10.96 10.70
N ARG A 97 -0.14 10.73 11.96
CA ARG A 97 -1.47 11.15 12.45
C ARG A 97 -1.64 12.66 12.45
N LEU A 98 -0.64 13.43 12.90
CA LEU A 98 -0.71 14.89 12.83
C LEU A 98 -0.86 15.41 11.40
N MET A 99 -0.17 14.81 10.43
CA MET A 99 -0.30 15.16 9.02
C MET A 99 -1.70 14.85 8.48
N ILE A 100 -2.37 13.81 9.00
CA ILE A 100 -3.75 13.47 8.64
C ILE A 100 -4.73 14.51 9.16
N PHE A 101 -4.57 14.93 10.42
CA PHE A 101 -5.49 15.86 11.06
C PHE A 101 -5.25 17.33 10.70
N ASP A 102 -4.01 17.71 10.38
CA ASP A 102 -3.63 19.08 10.07
C ASP A 102 -2.90 19.18 8.73
N ARG A 103 -3.63 19.63 7.71
CA ARG A 103 -3.11 19.84 6.36
C ARG A 103 -1.99 20.88 6.31
N ALA A 104 -2.06 21.95 7.10
CA ALA A 104 -1.01 22.98 7.11
C ALA A 104 0.29 22.40 7.67
N PHE A 105 0.19 21.60 8.73
CA PHE A 105 1.31 20.85 9.26
C PHE A 105 1.88 19.85 8.24
N ALA A 106 1.02 19.10 7.54
CA ALA A 106 1.45 18.19 6.49
C ALA A 106 2.24 18.90 5.37
N VAL A 107 1.76 20.05 4.90
CA VAL A 107 2.46 20.87 3.89
C VAL A 107 3.83 21.34 4.43
N SER A 108 3.88 21.78 5.68
CA SER A 108 5.11 22.22 6.35
C SER A 108 6.16 21.09 6.44
N VAL A 109 5.72 19.88 6.81
CA VAL A 109 6.58 18.69 6.87
C VAL A 109 7.05 18.27 5.48
N CYS A 110 6.13 18.11 4.52
CA CYS A 110 6.43 17.59 3.19
C CYS A 110 7.31 18.53 2.35
N SER A 111 7.30 19.83 2.63
CA SER A 111 8.17 20.81 1.97
C SER A 111 9.59 20.88 2.56
N SER A 112 9.81 20.33 3.76
CA SER A 112 11.11 20.41 4.45
C SER A 112 12.15 19.46 3.85
N THR A 113 13.28 20.03 3.40
CA THR A 113 14.43 19.26 2.92
C THR A 113 15.12 18.48 4.04
N LYS A 114 15.17 19.03 5.25
CA LYS A 114 15.69 18.35 6.43
C LYS A 114 14.85 17.12 6.80
N ALA A 115 13.52 17.25 6.74
CA ALA A 115 12.59 16.14 6.97
C ALA A 115 12.80 15.00 5.97
N LYS A 116 12.92 15.33 4.68
CA LYS A 116 13.22 14.35 3.61
C LYS A 116 14.51 13.60 3.88
N LYS A 117 15.59 14.31 4.23
CA LYS A 117 16.89 13.70 4.54
C LYS A 117 16.81 12.77 5.76
N ALA A 118 16.15 13.22 6.83
CA ALA A 118 15.98 12.43 8.04
C ALA A 118 15.14 11.16 7.79
N PHE A 119 14.04 11.29 7.05
CA PHE A 119 13.23 10.14 6.62
C PHE A 119 14.03 9.12 5.81
N PHE A 120 14.85 9.58 4.85
CA PHE A 120 15.72 8.70 4.06
C PHE A 120 16.75 7.97 4.93
N GLN A 121 17.35 8.66 5.90
CA GLN A 121 18.29 8.05 6.84
C GLN A 121 17.59 6.97 7.68
N LEU A 122 16.41 7.26 8.21
CA LEU A 122 15.61 6.29 8.97
C LEU A 122 15.19 5.09 8.11
N PHE A 123 14.74 5.34 6.88
CA PHE A 123 14.43 4.31 5.88
C PHE A 123 15.64 3.40 5.57
N SER A 124 16.86 3.89 5.70
CA SER A 124 18.05 3.08 5.44
C SER A 124 18.35 2.10 6.59
N ILE A 125 17.73 2.24 7.76
CA ILE A 125 17.94 1.40 8.93
C ILE A 125 16.99 0.19 8.87
N LYS A 126 17.55 -1.01 8.67
CA LYS A 126 16.77 -2.25 8.51
C LYS A 126 15.87 -2.58 9.71
N LYS A 127 16.31 -2.27 10.95
CA LYS A 127 15.51 -2.43 12.19
C LYS A 127 14.21 -1.63 12.12
N GLU A 128 14.24 -0.47 11.49
CA GLU A 128 13.11 0.47 11.41
C GLU A 128 12.15 0.18 10.25
N LYS A 129 12.34 -0.93 9.54
CA LYS A 129 11.52 -1.28 8.37
C LYS A 129 10.03 -1.29 8.66
N ASN A 130 9.63 -1.86 9.78
CA ASN A 130 8.22 -2.00 10.13
C ASN A 130 7.58 -0.65 10.42
N VAL A 131 8.23 0.21 11.21
CA VAL A 131 7.68 1.53 11.59
C VAL A 131 7.59 2.47 10.39
N VAL A 132 8.61 2.46 9.52
CA VAL A 132 8.62 3.27 8.29
C VAL A 132 7.59 2.77 7.27
N THR A 133 7.41 1.45 7.14
CA THR A 133 6.35 0.91 6.28
C THR A 133 4.98 1.32 6.81
N HIS A 134 4.75 1.22 8.11
CA HIS A 134 3.48 1.62 8.72
C HIS A 134 3.20 3.12 8.62
N PHE A 135 4.24 3.96 8.74
CA PHE A 135 4.13 5.38 8.41
C PHE A 135 3.62 5.59 6.98
N CYS A 136 4.22 4.91 5.99
CA CYS A 136 3.82 5.02 4.59
C CYS A 136 2.38 4.56 4.38
N GLU A 137 1.97 3.45 5.02
CA GLU A 137 0.59 2.96 4.99
C GLU A 137 -0.40 4.00 5.52
N LEU A 138 -0.11 4.54 6.71
CA LEU A 138 -0.94 5.58 7.32
C LEU A 138 -1.04 6.81 6.42
N VAL A 139 0.09 7.31 5.89
CA VAL A 139 0.05 8.56 5.10
C VAL A 139 -0.54 8.39 3.69
N LEU A 140 -0.51 7.17 3.12
CA LEU A 140 -1.00 6.88 1.76
C LEU A 140 -2.36 6.18 1.68
N SER A 141 -2.93 5.70 2.79
CA SER A 141 -4.25 5.07 2.77
C SER A 141 -5.34 6.06 2.35
N ILE A 142 -6.06 5.73 1.28
CA ILE A 142 -7.12 6.56 0.65
C ILE A 142 -8.40 6.55 1.51
N GLU A 143 -8.66 5.46 2.24
CA GLU A 143 -9.90 5.28 3.03
C GLU A 143 -10.04 6.32 4.15
N GLU A 144 -8.95 6.95 4.57
CA GLU A 144 -8.96 7.98 5.60
C GLU A 144 -8.95 9.43 5.03
N LYS A 145 -8.89 9.65 3.70
CA LYS A 145 -8.36 10.93 3.15
C LYS A 145 -8.95 11.40 1.81
N GLY A 146 -9.17 12.71 1.70
CA GLY A 146 -9.29 13.37 0.39
C GLY A 146 -8.00 13.24 -0.43
N GLY A 147 -8.12 13.17 -1.76
CA GLY A 147 -7.02 12.85 -2.69
C GLY A 147 -5.77 13.75 -2.55
N ASP A 148 -5.94 15.03 -2.23
CA ASP A 148 -4.84 16.00 -2.15
C ASP A 148 -3.75 15.65 -1.13
N LEU A 149 -4.12 15.11 0.04
CA LEU A 149 -3.16 14.81 1.10
C LEU A 149 -2.32 13.58 0.74
N THR A 150 -2.97 12.57 0.16
CA THR A 150 -2.31 11.37 -0.36
C THR A 150 -1.30 11.76 -1.45
N ASP A 151 -1.67 12.67 -2.35
CA ASP A 151 -0.78 13.17 -3.39
C ASP A 151 0.45 13.86 -2.79
N LEU A 152 0.24 14.80 -1.86
CA LEU A 152 1.32 15.50 -1.16
C LEU A 152 2.30 14.53 -0.46
N CYS A 153 1.77 13.56 0.30
CA CYS A 153 2.59 12.61 1.04
C CYS A 153 3.34 11.65 0.11
N SER A 154 2.70 11.22 -0.98
CA SER A 154 3.35 10.35 -1.97
C SER A 154 4.53 11.03 -2.65
N VAL A 155 4.41 12.32 -2.98
CA VAL A 155 5.49 13.12 -3.56
C VAL A 155 6.64 13.26 -2.57
N PHE A 156 6.34 13.50 -1.28
CA PHE A 156 7.36 13.55 -0.24
C PHE A 156 8.15 12.24 -0.12
N ILE A 157 7.43 11.11 0.02
CA ILE A 157 8.06 9.78 0.17
C ILE A 157 8.89 9.45 -1.07
N PHE A 158 8.32 9.62 -2.26
CA PHE A 158 9.02 9.34 -3.51
C PHE A 158 10.28 10.19 -3.64
N ASN A 159 10.21 11.50 -3.41
CA ASN A 159 11.37 12.38 -3.50
C ASN A 159 12.46 12.05 -2.47
N ALA A 160 12.09 11.63 -1.26
CA ALA A 160 13.06 11.20 -0.26
C ALA A 160 13.79 9.92 -0.68
N LEU A 161 13.12 9.03 -1.43
CA LEU A 161 13.65 7.73 -1.87
C LEU A 161 14.14 7.72 -3.32
N HIS A 162 14.05 8.84 -4.04
CA HIS A 162 14.24 8.93 -5.49
C HIS A 162 15.57 8.32 -5.96
N THR A 163 16.65 8.54 -5.20
CA THR A 163 17.98 8.00 -5.51
C THR A 163 18.01 6.48 -5.61
N LEU A 164 17.17 5.78 -4.83
CA LEU A 164 17.06 4.31 -4.85
C LEU A 164 16.40 3.77 -6.11
N TYR A 165 15.59 4.60 -6.78
CA TYR A 165 14.91 4.24 -8.03
C TYR A 165 15.77 4.52 -9.27
N THR A 166 16.93 5.14 -9.14
CA THR A 166 17.80 5.38 -10.30
C THR A 166 18.41 4.07 -10.85
N ALA A 167 18.67 4.02 -12.16
CA ALA A 167 19.22 2.85 -12.82
C ALA A 167 20.53 2.34 -12.17
N ASN A 168 21.38 3.27 -11.74
CA ASN A 168 22.71 3.00 -11.19
C ASN A 168 22.71 2.75 -9.67
N SER A 169 21.54 2.70 -9.02
CA SER A 169 21.47 2.45 -7.58
C SER A 169 21.94 1.03 -7.25
N SER A 170 22.90 0.90 -6.33
CA SER A 170 23.36 -0.38 -5.81
C SER A 170 22.34 -1.05 -4.87
N VAL A 171 21.36 -0.29 -4.39
CA VAL A 171 20.33 -0.76 -3.46
C VAL A 171 18.94 -0.40 -4.00
N ARG A 172 18.05 -1.39 -4.04
CA ARG A 172 16.65 -1.17 -4.41
C ARG A 172 15.81 -0.73 -3.20
N PRO A 173 14.79 0.11 -3.40
CA PRO A 173 13.88 0.50 -2.33
C PRO A 173 13.08 -0.70 -1.84
N TRP A 174 12.62 -0.64 -0.59
CA TRP A 174 11.77 -1.67 -0.02
C TRP A 174 10.51 -1.89 -0.85
N LYS A 175 10.23 -3.16 -1.12
CA LYS A 175 9.12 -3.61 -1.96
C LYS A 175 7.76 -3.16 -1.42
N GLU A 176 7.60 -3.10 -0.10
CA GLU A 176 6.36 -2.72 0.57
C GLU A 176 6.03 -1.25 0.30
N VAL A 177 7.01 -0.35 0.51
CA VAL A 177 6.86 1.09 0.23
C VAL A 177 6.69 1.35 -1.28
N THR A 178 7.43 0.62 -2.11
CA THR A 178 7.28 0.71 -3.58
C THR A 178 5.88 0.31 -4.04
N MET A 179 5.30 -0.74 -3.46
CA MET A 179 3.93 -1.18 -3.75
C MET A 179 2.88 -0.16 -3.30
N LEU A 180 3.08 0.49 -2.15
CA LEU A 180 2.21 1.55 -1.65
C LEU A 180 2.22 2.76 -2.60
N LEU A 181 3.40 3.22 -3.02
CA LEU A 181 3.51 4.30 -4.00
C LEU A 181 2.87 3.94 -5.34
N ALA A 182 3.10 2.72 -5.84
CA ALA A 182 2.47 2.26 -7.08
C ALA A 182 0.94 2.20 -6.99
N SER A 183 0.39 1.85 -5.83
CA SER A 183 -1.05 1.63 -5.64
C SER A 183 -1.82 2.91 -5.27
N CYS A 184 -1.21 3.76 -4.45
CA CYS A 184 -1.86 4.90 -3.81
C CYS A 184 -1.22 6.25 -4.15
N GLY A 185 0.03 6.26 -4.65
CA GLY A 185 0.74 7.50 -4.92
C GLY A 185 0.11 8.33 -6.03
N SER A 186 0.43 9.62 -6.06
CA SER A 186 -0.11 10.53 -7.08
C SER A 186 0.23 10.07 -8.50
N ILE A 187 -0.55 10.53 -9.46
CA ILE A 187 -0.31 10.23 -10.88
C ILE A 187 1.08 10.71 -11.33
N ALA A 188 1.58 11.82 -10.79
CA ALA A 188 2.92 12.32 -11.06
C ALA A 188 4.00 11.34 -10.57
N VAL A 189 3.85 10.82 -9.35
CA VAL A 189 4.77 9.81 -8.80
C VAL A 189 4.71 8.51 -9.61
N VAL A 190 3.51 8.04 -9.98
CA VAL A 190 3.34 6.84 -10.80
C VAL A 190 4.09 6.97 -12.12
N ARG A 191 4.00 8.12 -12.79
CA ARG A 191 4.69 8.38 -14.05
C ARG A 191 6.20 8.33 -13.90
N GLU A 192 6.74 9.05 -12.92
CA GLU A 192 8.20 9.07 -12.70
C GLU A 192 8.72 7.68 -12.32
N MET A 193 7.96 6.92 -11.53
CA MET A 193 8.29 5.53 -11.23
C MET A 193 8.31 4.64 -12.48
N VAL A 194 7.33 4.78 -13.40
CA VAL A 194 7.33 4.01 -14.67
C VAL A 194 8.59 4.30 -15.47
N LYS A 195 8.92 5.58 -15.62
CA LYS A 195 10.11 6.02 -16.33
C LYS A 195 11.38 5.44 -15.70
N LEU A 196 11.60 5.64 -14.40
CA LEU A 196 12.80 5.15 -13.70
C LEU A 196 12.91 3.61 -13.72
N LEU A 197 11.81 2.89 -13.57
CA LEU A 197 11.82 1.42 -13.64
C LEU A 197 12.11 0.92 -15.06
N SER A 198 11.77 1.68 -16.11
CA SER A 198 12.12 1.32 -17.48
C SER A 198 13.61 1.42 -17.76
N GLU A 199 14.35 2.21 -16.97
CA GLU A 199 15.80 2.38 -17.07
C GLU A 199 16.58 1.33 -16.26
N TRP A 200 15.90 0.50 -15.47
CA TRP A 200 16.58 -0.53 -14.67
C TRP A 200 17.12 -1.65 -15.58
N PRO A 201 18.43 -1.92 -15.54
CA PRO A 201 19.04 -2.93 -16.42
C PRO A 201 18.57 -4.36 -16.12
N ASP A 202 18.05 -4.60 -14.92
CA ASP A 202 17.64 -5.91 -14.39
C ASP A 202 16.11 -6.03 -14.19
N ILE A 203 15.31 -5.11 -14.74
CA ILE A 203 13.86 -5.10 -14.52
C ILE A 203 13.15 -6.37 -15.01
N SER A 204 13.62 -6.97 -16.10
CA SER A 204 13.09 -8.23 -16.64
C SER A 204 13.32 -9.40 -15.68
N VAL A 205 14.45 -9.42 -14.96
CA VAL A 205 14.72 -10.41 -13.91
C VAL A 205 13.80 -10.17 -12.72
N HIS A 206 13.63 -8.90 -12.31
CA HIS A 206 12.73 -8.53 -11.23
C HIS A 206 11.26 -8.83 -11.54
N LEU A 207 10.84 -8.80 -12.81
CA LEU A 207 9.49 -9.14 -13.24
C LEU A 207 9.06 -10.54 -12.79
N ARG A 208 9.99 -11.50 -12.71
CA ARG A 208 9.71 -12.88 -12.26
C ARG A 208 9.36 -12.93 -10.76
N ASN A 209 9.76 -11.93 -9.98
CA ASN A 209 9.39 -11.80 -8.58
C ASN A 209 7.93 -11.34 -8.44
N GLU A 210 7.15 -12.02 -7.59
CA GLU A 210 5.73 -11.73 -7.40
C GLU A 210 5.43 -10.31 -6.94
N HIS A 211 6.32 -9.70 -6.14
CA HIS A 211 6.12 -8.36 -5.64
C HIS A 211 6.33 -7.31 -6.73
N TYR A 212 7.42 -7.42 -7.49
CA TYR A 212 7.69 -6.47 -8.57
C TYR A 212 6.71 -6.62 -9.74
N ALA A 213 6.26 -7.84 -10.05
CA ALA A 213 5.15 -8.02 -10.99
C ALA A 213 3.88 -7.27 -10.56
N LYS A 214 3.54 -7.29 -9.26
CA LYS A 214 2.40 -6.51 -8.73
C LYS A 214 2.63 -5.01 -8.82
N VAL A 215 3.82 -4.54 -8.46
CA VAL A 215 4.21 -3.12 -8.56
C VAL A 215 4.04 -2.63 -10.00
N ILE A 216 4.65 -3.33 -10.95
CA ILE A 216 4.62 -2.97 -12.37
C ILE A 216 3.18 -3.01 -12.89
N ALA A 217 2.40 -4.03 -12.53
CA ALA A 217 0.99 -4.10 -12.91
C ALA A 217 0.18 -2.89 -12.39
N CYS A 218 0.41 -2.46 -11.14
CA CYS A 218 -0.21 -1.26 -10.57
C CYS A 218 0.19 0.00 -11.32
N LEU A 219 1.48 0.17 -11.62
CA LEU A 219 2.00 1.31 -12.36
C LEU A 219 1.42 1.38 -13.78
N LEU A 220 1.44 0.27 -14.52
CA LEU A 220 0.87 0.20 -15.87
C LEU A 220 -0.63 0.46 -15.87
N ALA A 221 -1.38 -0.08 -14.90
CA ALA A 221 -2.82 0.16 -14.81
C ALA A 221 -3.11 1.67 -14.57
N ARG A 222 -2.34 2.32 -13.70
CA ARG A 222 -2.58 3.72 -13.29
C ARG A 222 -1.92 4.78 -14.15
N SER A 223 -0.90 4.44 -14.96
CA SER A 223 -0.19 5.43 -15.77
C SER A 223 -1.11 6.02 -16.86
N PRO A 224 -1.39 7.34 -16.86
CA PRO A 224 -2.23 7.95 -17.89
C PRO A 224 -1.50 8.11 -19.23
N GLU A 225 -0.18 8.29 -19.18
CA GLU A 225 0.65 8.53 -20.35
C GLU A 225 1.11 7.20 -20.93
N MET A 226 0.77 7.00 -22.21
CA MET A 226 1.04 5.74 -22.88
C MET A 226 2.53 5.60 -23.21
N ASN A 227 3.28 6.68 -23.46
CA ASN A 227 4.67 6.61 -23.93
C ASN A 227 5.61 5.92 -22.94
N ASP A 228 5.70 6.37 -21.69
CA ASP A 228 6.58 5.74 -20.69
C ASP A 228 6.14 4.30 -20.36
N GLY A 229 4.82 4.06 -20.34
CA GLY A 229 4.27 2.72 -20.16
C GLY A 229 4.59 1.78 -21.33
N ILE A 230 4.58 2.28 -22.56
CA ILE A 230 5.00 1.55 -23.77
C ILE A 230 6.48 1.20 -23.67
N VAL A 231 7.33 2.16 -23.30
CA VAL A 231 8.77 1.92 -23.11
C VAL A 231 8.98 0.83 -22.07
N LEU A 232 8.30 0.91 -20.92
CA LEU A 232 8.39 -0.13 -19.89
C LEU A 232 7.96 -1.50 -20.42
N VAL A 233 6.84 -1.60 -21.16
CA VAL A 233 6.40 -2.88 -21.76
C VAL A 233 7.45 -3.44 -22.72
N LYS A 234 8.06 -2.61 -23.58
CA LYS A 234 9.13 -3.03 -24.49
C LYS A 234 10.39 -3.52 -23.76
N VAL A 235 10.73 -2.91 -22.62
CA VAL A 235 11.88 -3.34 -21.81
C VAL A 235 11.58 -4.64 -21.05
N LEU A 236 10.33 -4.85 -20.61
CA LEU A 236 9.91 -6.05 -19.87
C LEU A 236 9.85 -7.30 -20.76
N PHE A 237 9.46 -7.14 -22.02
CA PHE A 237 9.33 -8.23 -22.99
C PHE A 237 10.21 -7.93 -24.18
N GLN A 238 11.45 -8.41 -24.16
CA GLN A 238 12.39 -8.18 -25.26
C GLN A 238 12.27 -9.24 -26.34
N LYS A 239 11.82 -10.45 -25.96
CA LYS A 239 11.65 -11.59 -26.86
C LYS A 239 10.33 -12.31 -26.58
N LYS A 240 9.95 -13.18 -27.50
CA LYS A 240 8.73 -13.98 -27.38
C LYS A 240 8.75 -14.92 -26.19
N GLU A 241 9.93 -15.46 -25.87
CA GLU A 241 10.13 -16.37 -24.74
C GLU A 241 9.79 -15.69 -23.40
N ASP A 242 10.08 -14.40 -23.24
CA ASP A 242 9.75 -13.63 -22.04
C ASP A 242 8.23 -13.60 -21.82
N PHE A 243 7.48 -13.36 -22.89
CA PHE A 243 6.02 -13.33 -22.84
C PHE A 243 5.43 -14.72 -22.57
N ASP A 244 5.96 -15.74 -23.24
CA ASP A 244 5.48 -17.11 -23.10
C ASP A 244 5.72 -17.66 -21.69
N GLU A 245 6.86 -17.34 -21.07
CA GLU A 245 7.17 -17.69 -19.68
C GLU A 245 6.14 -17.08 -18.70
N ILE A 246 5.89 -15.78 -18.82
CA ILE A 246 4.93 -15.06 -17.96
C ILE A 246 3.50 -15.57 -18.18
N MET A 247 3.11 -15.84 -19.44
CA MET A 247 1.81 -16.41 -19.81
C MET A 247 1.58 -17.81 -19.27
N ALA A 248 2.62 -18.63 -19.14
CA ALA A 248 2.53 -19.98 -18.57
C ALA A 248 2.33 -19.97 -17.04
N SER A 249 2.66 -18.85 -16.38
CA SER A 249 2.54 -18.70 -14.93
C SER A 249 1.09 -18.70 -14.46
N ARG A 250 0.82 -19.44 -13.36
CA ARG A 250 -0.48 -19.43 -12.66
C ARG A 250 -0.56 -18.40 -11.53
N LYS A 251 0.53 -17.64 -11.30
CA LYS A 251 0.62 -16.70 -10.19
C LYS A 251 -0.28 -15.49 -10.44
N SER A 252 -1.08 -15.12 -9.44
CA SER A 252 -2.02 -13.98 -9.53
C SER A 252 -1.29 -12.67 -9.88
N SER A 253 -0.05 -12.48 -9.42
CA SER A 253 0.77 -11.30 -9.77
C SER A 253 1.08 -11.19 -11.26
N GLN A 254 1.41 -12.31 -11.91
CA GLN A 254 1.71 -12.33 -13.35
C GLN A 254 0.44 -12.18 -14.17
N LEU A 255 -0.65 -12.82 -13.73
CA LEU A 255 -1.96 -12.61 -14.36
C LEU A 255 -2.43 -11.15 -14.22
N ARG A 256 -2.13 -10.47 -13.09
CA ARG A 256 -2.40 -9.04 -12.91
C ARG A 256 -1.64 -8.17 -13.90
N LEU A 257 -0.35 -8.45 -14.09
CA LEU A 257 0.49 -7.75 -15.05
C LEU A 257 -0.08 -7.86 -16.47
N LEU A 258 -0.37 -9.09 -16.89
CA LEU A 258 -0.96 -9.35 -18.20
C LEU A 258 -2.33 -8.69 -18.36
N ALA A 259 -3.14 -8.66 -17.29
CA ALA A 259 -4.41 -7.93 -17.28
C ALA A 259 -4.22 -6.42 -17.47
N ALA A 260 -3.26 -5.81 -16.78
CA ALA A 260 -2.95 -4.38 -16.91
C ALA A 260 -2.50 -4.00 -18.33
N ILE A 261 -1.75 -4.88 -19.00
CA ILE A 261 -1.38 -4.71 -20.41
C ILE A 261 -2.62 -4.85 -21.31
N ALA A 262 -3.44 -5.88 -21.07
CA ALA A 262 -4.64 -6.15 -21.86
C ALA A 262 -5.67 -5.01 -21.84
N GLU A 263 -5.73 -4.25 -20.73
CA GLU A 263 -6.69 -3.16 -20.55
C GLU A 263 -6.33 -1.89 -21.34
N LYS A 264 -5.12 -1.79 -21.89
CA LYS A 264 -4.65 -0.61 -22.64
C LYS A 264 -4.22 -0.97 -24.07
N PRO A 265 -4.97 -0.56 -25.10
CA PRO A 265 -4.68 -0.91 -26.49
C PRO A 265 -3.25 -0.57 -26.95
N ALA A 266 -2.70 0.56 -26.49
CA ALA A 266 -1.34 0.96 -26.86
C ALA A 266 -0.26 0.02 -26.29
N TYR A 267 -0.47 -0.57 -25.12
CA TYR A 267 0.44 -1.56 -24.55
C TYR A 267 0.35 -2.88 -25.30
N VAL A 268 -0.86 -3.28 -25.71
CA VAL A 268 -1.05 -4.45 -26.58
C VAL A 268 -0.36 -4.24 -27.93
N ALA A 269 -0.47 -3.05 -28.53
CA ALA A 269 0.19 -2.71 -29.79
C ALA A 269 1.71 -2.76 -29.66
N ALA A 270 2.27 -2.13 -28.61
CA ALA A 270 3.70 -2.17 -28.32
C ALA A 270 4.22 -3.60 -28.14
N LEU A 271 3.47 -4.45 -27.41
CA LEU A 271 3.83 -5.85 -27.24
C LEU A 271 3.72 -6.62 -28.56
N SER A 272 2.72 -6.33 -29.39
CA SER A 272 2.55 -6.97 -30.70
C SER A 272 3.72 -6.68 -31.63
N GLU A 273 4.23 -5.45 -31.61
CA GLU A 273 5.43 -5.04 -32.35
C GLU A 273 6.66 -5.86 -31.91
N THR A 274 6.85 -6.02 -30.60
CA THR A 274 8.00 -6.79 -30.08
C THR A 274 7.88 -8.30 -30.33
N LEU A 275 6.66 -8.85 -30.29
CA LEU A 275 6.44 -10.28 -30.51
C LEU A 275 6.37 -10.68 -31.99
N GLY A 276 6.13 -9.72 -32.90
CA GLY A 276 5.85 -9.98 -34.32
C GLY A 276 4.50 -10.63 -34.60
N GLU A 277 3.63 -10.77 -33.59
CA GLU A 277 2.29 -11.34 -33.69
C GLU A 277 1.34 -10.64 -32.70
N PHE A 278 0.03 -10.70 -32.96
CA PHE A 278 -0.95 -10.06 -32.08
C PHE A 278 -1.33 -10.96 -30.88
N PRO A 279 -0.99 -10.60 -29.62
CA PRO A 279 -1.21 -11.46 -28.45
C PRO A 279 -2.60 -11.27 -27.81
N GLY A 280 -3.49 -10.46 -28.39
CA GLY A 280 -4.71 -9.97 -27.73
C GLY A 280 -5.62 -11.07 -27.16
N LYS A 281 -5.86 -12.19 -27.87
CA LYS A 281 -6.68 -13.30 -27.35
C LYS A 281 -6.06 -13.93 -26.10
N ARG A 282 -4.73 -14.08 -26.07
CA ARG A 282 -3.99 -14.67 -24.94
C ARG A 282 -4.03 -13.73 -23.73
N LEU A 283 -3.81 -12.44 -23.95
CA LEU A 283 -3.90 -11.39 -22.93
C LEU A 283 -5.30 -11.31 -22.31
N LEU A 284 -6.36 -11.32 -23.13
CA LEU A 284 -7.74 -11.32 -22.65
C LEU A 284 -8.03 -12.56 -21.79
N ALA A 285 -7.57 -13.74 -22.21
CA ALA A 285 -7.72 -14.96 -21.42
C ALA A 285 -6.97 -14.89 -20.07
N ALA A 286 -5.80 -14.25 -20.01
CA ALA A 286 -5.08 -14.00 -18.76
C ALA A 286 -5.83 -13.01 -17.86
N ALA A 287 -6.38 -11.93 -18.43
CA ALA A 287 -7.19 -10.95 -17.70
C ALA A 287 -8.45 -11.58 -17.09
N VAL A 288 -9.15 -12.45 -17.83
CA VAL A 288 -10.31 -13.20 -17.31
C VAL A 288 -9.89 -14.13 -16.17
N ARG A 289 -8.78 -14.85 -16.32
CA ARG A 289 -8.24 -15.71 -15.24
C ARG A 289 -7.91 -14.90 -13.98
N TYR A 290 -7.27 -13.75 -14.13
CA TYR A 290 -6.99 -12.84 -13.02
C TYR A 290 -8.27 -12.41 -12.29
N ARG A 291 -9.29 -11.97 -13.05
CA ARG A 291 -10.58 -11.54 -12.49
C ARG A 291 -11.30 -12.67 -11.76
N ASN A 292 -11.26 -13.89 -12.30
CA ASN A 292 -11.89 -15.05 -11.68
C ASN A 292 -11.20 -15.47 -10.37
N ILE A 293 -9.86 -15.44 -10.33
CA ILE A 293 -9.09 -15.79 -9.13
C ILE A 293 -9.32 -14.78 -8.00
N ASN A 294 -9.42 -13.49 -8.33
CA ASN A 294 -9.61 -12.42 -7.35
C ASN A 294 -11.08 -12.05 -7.13
N LYS A 295 -12.02 -12.87 -7.61
CA LYS A 295 -13.44 -12.63 -7.45
C LYS A 295 -13.83 -12.78 -5.97
N PRO A 296 -14.52 -11.80 -5.36
CA PRO A 296 -15.04 -11.93 -4.01
C PRO A 296 -15.90 -13.19 -3.86
N ARG A 297 -15.69 -13.95 -2.78
CA ARG A 297 -16.43 -15.21 -2.51
C ARG A 297 -17.94 -15.01 -2.53
N ALA A 298 -18.44 -13.87 -2.05
CA ALA A 298 -19.86 -13.55 -2.09
C ALA A 298 -20.40 -13.47 -3.53
N LEU A 299 -19.65 -12.85 -4.45
CA LEU A 299 -20.02 -12.75 -5.86
C LEU A 299 -19.93 -14.11 -6.57
N ALA A 300 -18.88 -14.89 -6.29
CA ALA A 300 -18.76 -16.25 -6.81
C ALA A 300 -19.93 -17.14 -6.33
N THR A 301 -20.29 -17.03 -5.05
CA THR A 301 -21.43 -17.77 -4.46
C THR A 301 -22.75 -17.35 -5.09
N LYS A 302 -22.98 -16.04 -5.27
CA LYS A 302 -24.18 -15.51 -5.93
C LYS A 302 -24.36 -16.09 -7.33
N GLU A 303 -23.31 -16.14 -8.14
CA GLU A 303 -23.40 -16.69 -9.50
C GLU A 303 -23.66 -18.19 -9.52
N VAL A 304 -23.04 -18.95 -8.62
CA VAL A 304 -23.32 -20.39 -8.50
C VAL A 304 -24.78 -20.62 -8.09
N LEU A 305 -25.32 -19.80 -7.19
CA LEU A 305 -26.74 -19.87 -6.81
C LEU A 305 -27.65 -19.50 -7.97
N LEU A 306 -27.36 -18.42 -8.72
CA LEU A 306 -28.13 -18.04 -9.90
C LEU A 306 -28.10 -19.14 -10.97
N GLN A 307 -26.94 -19.72 -11.27
CA GLN A 307 -26.82 -20.85 -12.20
C GLN A 307 -27.62 -22.08 -11.73
N ARG A 308 -27.71 -22.32 -10.41
CA ARG A 308 -28.55 -23.40 -9.86
C ARG A 308 -30.04 -23.09 -9.99
N ILE A 309 -30.44 -21.85 -9.73
CA ILE A 309 -31.84 -21.39 -9.89
C ILE A 309 -32.25 -21.48 -11.37
N ASP A 310 -31.41 -21.00 -12.29
CA ASP A 310 -31.65 -21.08 -13.73
C ASP A 310 -31.78 -22.53 -14.21
N LYS A 311 -30.95 -23.44 -13.67
CA LYS A 311 -31.09 -24.88 -13.93
C LYS A 311 -32.40 -25.44 -13.40
N ILE A 312 -32.83 -25.08 -12.19
CA ILE A 312 -34.12 -25.50 -11.63
C ILE A 312 -35.28 -24.99 -12.49
N HIS A 313 -35.22 -23.74 -12.95
CA HIS A 313 -36.23 -23.14 -13.82
C HIS A 313 -36.25 -23.80 -15.21
N ALA A 314 -35.09 -24.14 -15.77
CA ALA A 314 -34.99 -24.89 -17.02
C ALA A 314 -35.54 -26.33 -16.89
N PHE A 315 -35.34 -27.00 -15.76
CA PHE A 315 -35.94 -28.31 -15.48
C PHE A 315 -37.46 -28.24 -15.21
N SER A 316 -37.93 -27.16 -14.58
CA SER A 316 -39.36 -26.93 -14.34
C SER A 316 -40.13 -26.53 -15.61
N GLY A 317 -39.45 -26.07 -16.66
CA GLY A 317 -40.02 -25.86 -18.00
C GLY A 317 -40.12 -27.15 -18.84
N ALA A 318 -39.52 -28.26 -18.39
CA ALA A 318 -39.55 -29.56 -19.06
C ALA A 318 -40.62 -30.53 -18.52
N THR A 319 -41.44 -30.10 -17.55
CA THR A 319 -42.63 -30.86 -17.12
C THR A 319 -43.83 -30.51 -17.98
N GLY A 320 -43.74 -30.88 -19.26
CA GLY A 320 -44.81 -30.85 -20.24
C GLY A 320 -44.71 -32.04 -21.19
N ASN A 321 -44.34 -33.21 -20.66
CA ASN A 321 -44.58 -34.55 -21.24
C ASN A 321 -43.84 -35.60 -20.39
N LEU A 322 -44.49 -36.10 -19.34
CA LEU A 322 -44.08 -37.32 -18.66
C LEU A 322 -45.34 -38.10 -18.30
N ASP A 323 -46.00 -38.59 -19.35
CA ASP A 323 -46.90 -39.72 -19.24
C ASP A 323 -46.10 -41.01 -19.53
N LYS A 324 -46.21 -41.98 -18.63
CA LYS A 324 -45.67 -43.36 -18.67
C LYS A 324 -44.12 -43.43 -18.56
N THR A 325 -43.53 -43.91 -17.46
CA THR A 325 -43.70 -45.28 -16.97
C THR A 325 -43.06 -45.40 -15.59
N LEU A 326 -43.87 -45.60 -14.54
CA LEU A 326 -43.40 -46.10 -13.25
C LEU A 326 -43.04 -47.58 -13.42
N LYS A 327 -41.74 -47.90 -13.45
CA LYS A 327 -41.26 -49.24 -13.06
C LYS A 327 -40.32 -49.11 -11.87
N ARG A 328 -40.88 -49.49 -10.71
CA ARG A 328 -40.16 -49.88 -9.50
C ARG A 328 -39.00 -50.83 -9.84
N ARG A 329 -37.85 -50.62 -9.22
CA ARG A 329 -37.05 -51.72 -8.68
C ARG A 329 -36.67 -51.40 -7.24
N ARG A 330 -37.19 -52.23 -6.34
CA ARG A 330 -36.55 -52.57 -5.07
C ARG A 330 -35.57 -53.71 -5.35
N GLU A 331 -34.53 -53.74 -4.51
CA GLU A 331 -33.34 -54.62 -4.49
C GLU A 331 -32.29 -54.32 -5.57
#